data_AF-A0A2U0S1X6-F1
#
_entry.id   AF-A0A2U0S1X6-F1
#
_cell.length_a   1.000
_cell.length_b   1.000
_cell.length_c   1.000
_cell.angle_alpha   90.00
_cell.angle_beta   90.00
_cell.angle_gamma   90.00
#
_symmetry.space_group_name_H-M   'P 1'
#
loop_
_entity.id
_entity.type
_entity.pdbx_description
1 polymer ?
#
loop_
_entity_poly.entity_id
_entity_poly.type
_entity_poly.pdbx_seq_one_letter_code
_entity_poly.pdbx_strand_id
1 'polypeptide(L)'
;MDLLSIYVLNLLVTVAMFTVLVFRAWVEHKNYKLMWKELEWSKTCETAGKLLDAEKSLFTKVEGGEELYEMLCELFKAKENNL
;
A
#
# COMPACT_ATOMS: atom_id res chain seq x y z
N MET A 1 -28.09 -40.81 -20.34
CA MET A 1 -26.95 -39.88 -20.34
C MET A 1 -25.72 -40.70 -20.61
N ASP A 2 -25.00 -40.38 -21.67
CA ASP A 2 -23.83 -41.14 -22.10
C ASP A 2 -22.68 -40.95 -21.10
N LEU A 3 -21.88 -41.99 -20.86
CA LEU A 3 -20.81 -41.99 -19.86
C LEU A 3 -19.84 -40.82 -20.11
N LEU A 4 -19.60 -40.52 -21.39
CA LEU A 4 -18.81 -39.37 -21.86
C LEU A 4 -19.35 -38.03 -21.34
N SER A 5 -20.66 -37.82 -21.32
CA SER A 5 -21.26 -36.55 -20.85
C SER A 5 -20.95 -36.30 -19.37
N ILE A 6 -20.90 -37.35 -18.55
CA ILE A 6 -20.58 -37.25 -17.12
C ILE A 6 -19.10 -36.90 -16.91
N TYR A 7 -18.19 -37.50 -17.67
CA TYR A 7 -16.77 -37.17 -17.62
C TYR A 7 -16.49 -35.74 -18.06
N VAL A 8 -17.12 -35.28 -19.14
CA VAL A 8 -17.00 -33.89 -19.62
C VAL A 8 -17.53 -32.92 -18.58
N LEU A 9 -18.67 -33.22 -17.94
CA LEU A 9 -19.24 -32.37 -16.90
C LEU A 9 -18.30 -32.26 -15.69
N ASN A 10 -17.73 -33.37 -15.23
CA ASN A 10 -16.78 -33.38 -14.11
C ASN A 10 -15.51 -32.58 -14.42
N LEU A 11 -14.99 -32.69 -15.64
CA LEU A 11 -13.88 -31.88 -16.11
C LEU A 11 -14.21 -30.38 -16.07
N LEU A 12 -15.40 -30.01 -16.54
CA LEU A 12 -15.88 -28.63 -16.56
C LEU A 12 -16.02 -28.06 -15.14
N VAL A 13 -16.55 -28.85 -14.21
CA VAL A 13 -16.63 -28.49 -12.78
C VAL A 13 -15.24 -28.31 -12.17
N THR A 14 -14.30 -29.19 -12.51
CA THR A 14 -12.91 -29.09 -12.03
C THR A 14 -12.24 -27.81 -12.54
N VAL A 15 -12.41 -27.48 -13.82
CA VAL A 15 -11.89 -26.23 -14.42
C VAL A 15 -12.54 -25.00 -13.78
N ALA A 16 -13.85 -25.05 -13.52
CA ALA A 16 -14.56 -23.97 -12.83
C ALA A 16 -14.00 -23.74 -11.42
N MET A 17 -13.79 -24.82 -10.65
CA MET A 17 -13.20 -24.74 -9.31
C MET A 17 -11.79 -24.12 -9.34
N PHE A 18 -10.94 -24.55 -10.28
CA PHE A 18 -9.61 -23.96 -10.46
C PHE A 18 -9.66 -22.48 -10.81
N THR A 19 -10.58 -22.08 -11.70
CA THR A 19 -10.76 -20.68 -12.10
C THR A 19 -11.11 -19.79 -10.91
N VAL A 20 -12.00 -20.27 -10.03
CA VAL A 20 -12.37 -19.54 -8.80
C VAL A 20 -11.17 -19.36 -7.87
N LEU A 21 -10.34 -20.41 -7.69
CA LEU A 21 -9.14 -20.33 -6.85
C LEU A 21 -8.12 -19.34 -7.39
N VAL A 22 -7.87 -19.37 -8.71
CA VAL A 22 -6.96 -18.42 -9.38
C VAL A 22 -7.48 -17.00 -9.24
N PHE A 23 -8.79 -16.79 -9.44
CA PHE A 23 -9.39 -15.46 -9.28
C PHE A 23 -9.25 -14.94 -7.85
N ARG A 24 -9.50 -15.78 -6.83
CA ARG A 24 -9.32 -15.41 -5.42
C ARG A 24 -7.88 -15.00 -5.12
N ALA A 25 -6.90 -15.78 -5.58
CA ALA A 25 -5.48 -15.47 -5.41
C ALA A 25 -5.07 -14.19 -6.15
N TRP A 26 -5.64 -13.94 -7.33
CA TRP A 26 -5.40 -12.72 -8.09
C TRP A 26 -5.92 -11.48 -7.37
N VAL A 27 -7.16 -11.54 -6.86
CA VAL A 27 -7.77 -10.45 -6.09
C VAL A 27 -6.95 -10.18 -4.84
N GLU A 28 -6.53 -11.22 -4.13
CA GLU A 28 -5.68 -11.12 -2.95
C GLU A 28 -4.33 -10.46 -3.29
N HIS A 29 -3.66 -10.89 -4.36
CA HIS A 29 -2.41 -10.29 -4.82
C HIS A 29 -2.56 -8.80 -5.19
N LYS A 30 -3.67 -8.42 -5.85
CA LYS A 30 -3.96 -7.00 -6.13
C LYS A 30 -4.19 -6.20 -4.84
N ASN A 31 -4.86 -6.78 -3.85
CA ASN A 31 -5.12 -6.12 -2.57
C ASN A 31 -3.83 -5.94 -1.76
N TYR A 32 -2.96 -6.96 -1.74
CA TYR A 32 -1.65 -6.88 -1.08
C TYR A 32 -0.78 -5.77 -1.66
N LYS A 33 -0.79 -5.56 -2.99
CA LYS A 33 -0.01 -4.49 -3.63
C LYS A 33 -0.44 -3.09 -3.19
N LEU A 34 -1.75 -2.87 -3.00
CA LEU A 34 -2.29 -1.62 -2.49
C LEU A 34 -1.93 -1.42 -1.02
N MET A 35 -2.14 -2.43 -0.18
CA MET A 35 -1.83 -2.39 1.24
C MET A 35 -0.34 -2.19 1.51
N TRP A 36 0.53 -2.78 0.68
CA TRP A 36 1.98 -2.61 0.77
C TRP A 36 2.41 -1.17 0.45
N LYS A 37 1.78 -0.53 -0.54
CA LYS A 37 2.06 0.86 -0.90
C LYS A 37 1.68 1.84 0.22
N GLU A 38 0.60 1.56 0.94
CA GLU A 38 0.22 2.34 2.13
C GLU A 38 1.19 2.13 3.30
N LEU A 39 1.64 0.89 3.52
CA LEU A 39 2.66 0.56 4.52
C LEU A 39 4.00 1.23 4.23
N GLU A 40 4.45 1.23 2.98
CA GLU A 40 5.68 1.93 2.56
C GLU A 40 5.54 3.45 2.73
N TRP A 41 4.37 4.01 2.39
CA TRP A 41 4.10 5.44 2.62
C TRP A 41 4.15 5.80 4.11
N SER A 42 3.52 4.99 4.97
CA SER A 42 3.54 5.20 6.43
C SER A 42 4.96 5.17 7.00
N LYS A 43 5.78 4.17 6.64
CA LYS A 43 7.17 4.09 7.10
C LYS A 43 8.05 5.23 6.56
N THR A 44 7.83 5.64 5.32
CA THR A 44 8.57 6.75 4.70
C THR A 44 8.21 8.07 5.35
N CYS A 45 6.92 8.33 5.63
CA CYS A 45 6.46 9.50 6.38
C CYS A 45 7.03 9.54 7.81
N GLU A 46 7.04 8.42 8.54
CA GLU A 46 7.59 8.40 9.90
C GLU A 46 9.09 8.70 9.93
N THR A 47 9.85 8.11 9.00
CA THR A 47 11.30 8.33 8.90
C THR A 47 11.60 9.77 8.47
N ALA A 48 10.85 10.30 7.49
CA ALA A 48 10.99 11.67 7.03
C ALA A 48 10.63 12.68 8.13
N GLY A 49 9.60 12.42 8.94
CA GLY A 49 9.24 13.27 10.08
C GLY A 49 10.33 13.35 11.14
N LYS A 50 10.95 12.21 11.49
CA LYS A 50 12.09 12.18 12.42
C LYS A 50 13.33 12.89 11.87
N LEU A 51 13.58 12.78 10.57
CA LEU A 51 14.67 13.47 9.90
C LEU A 51 14.43 14.99 9.86
N LEU A 52 13.22 15.41 9.52
CA LEU A 52 12.80 16.81 9.53
C LEU A 52 12.98 17.44 10.91
N ASP A 53 12.55 16.77 11.98
CA ASP A 53 12.69 17.29 13.34
C ASP A 53 14.18 17.41 13.76
N ALA A 54 15.02 16.45 13.36
CA ALA A 54 16.47 16.50 13.60
C ALA A 54 17.17 17.61 12.80
N GLU A 55 16.74 17.86 11.56
CA GLU A 55 17.31 18.89 10.68
C GLU A 55 16.62 20.25 10.81
N LYS A 56 15.64 20.40 11.70
CA LYS A 56 14.93 21.66 11.98
C LYS A 56 15.88 22.85 12.23
N SER A 57 17.01 22.58 12.89
CA SER A 57 18.06 23.59 13.15
C SER A 57 18.81 24.05 11.88
N LEU A 58 18.81 23.26 10.81
CA LEU A 58 19.44 23.61 9.53
C LEU A 58 18.48 24.44 8.68
N PHE A 59 17.19 24.09 8.67
CA PHE A 59 16.16 24.85 7.95
C PHE A 59 15.94 26.25 8.55
N THR A 60 15.94 26.38 9.88
CA THR A 60 15.81 27.69 10.56
C THR A 60 17.00 28.64 10.37
N LYS A 61 18.13 28.17 9.83
CA LYS A 61 19.31 29.00 9.51
C LYS A 61 19.32 29.50 8.06
N VAL A 62 18.39 29.03 7.23
CA VAL A 62 18.27 29.40 5.82
C VAL A 62 17.14 30.43 5.68
N GLU A 63 17.39 31.50 4.92
CA GLU A 63 16.38 32.52 4.62
C GLU A 63 15.21 31.88 3.85
N GLY A 64 13.99 31.96 4.42
CA GLY A 64 12.80 31.26 3.89
C GLY A 64 12.71 29.76 4.24
N GLY A 65 13.65 29.22 5.03
CA GLY A 65 13.66 27.81 5.41
C GLY A 65 12.55 27.41 6.40
N GLU A 66 11.93 28.38 7.07
CA GLU A 66 10.80 28.16 7.98
C GLU A 66 9.52 27.79 7.21
N GLU A 67 9.25 28.46 6.07
CA GLU A 67 8.13 28.11 5.18
C GLU A 67 8.33 26.75 4.51
N LEU A 68 9.58 26.44 4.12
CA LEU A 68 9.93 25.12 3.57
C LEU A 68 9.73 24.01 4.61
N TYR A 69 10.13 24.25 5.85
CA TYR A 69 9.92 23.31 6.95
C TYR A 69 8.43 23.08 7.22
N GLU A 70 7.62 24.13 7.26
CA GLU A 70 6.18 24.03 7.46
C GLU A 70 5.49 23.24 6.34
N MET A 71 5.84 23.54 5.08
CA MET A 71 5.30 22.85 3.91
C MET A 71 5.70 21.36 3.87
N LEU A 72 6.94 21.04 4.25
CA LEU A 72 7.41 19.65 4.38
C LEU A 72 6.68 18.91 5.52
N CYS A 73 6.48 19.56 6.67
CA CYS A 73 5.70 19.01 7.78
C CYS A 73 4.24 18.70 7.38
N GLU A 74 3.60 19.58 6.60
CA GLU A 74 2.25 19.34 6.06
C GLU A 74 2.22 18.20 5.04
N LEU A 75 3.18 18.17 4.12
CA LEU A 75 3.25 17.17 3.04
C LEU A 75 3.46 15.75 3.58
N PHE A 76 4.29 15.60 4.61
CA PHE A 76 4.52 14.30 5.25
C PHE A 76 3.43 13.92 6.27
N LYS A 77 2.41 14.77 6.50
CA LYS A 77 1.43 14.60 7.59
C LYS A 77 2.12 14.25 8.91
N ALA A 78 3.30 14.82 9.18
CA ALA A 78 4.01 14.64 10.45
C ALA A 78 3.26 15.28 11.64
N LYS A 79 2.07 15.84 11.39
CA LYS A 79 1.13 16.36 12.36
C LYS A 79 0.01 15.35 12.64
N GLU A 80 0.39 14.17 13.12
CA GLU A 80 -0.51 13.31 13.90
C GLU A 80 0.25 12.79 15.13
N ASN A 81 0.52 13.70 16.08
CA ASN A 81 0.77 13.45 17.50
C ASN A 81 1.16 14.76 18.20
N ASN A 82 0.18 15.62 18.46
CA ASN A 82 0.26 16.62 19.52
C ASN A 82 -1.17 16.84 20.03
N LEU A 83 -1.65 15.88 20.81
CA LEU A 83 -2.72 16.07 21.77
C LEU A 83 -2.25 15.49 23.11
#